data_AF-A0A3R7S280-F1
#
_entry.id   AF-A0A3R7S280-F1
#
_cell.length_a   1.000
_cell.length_b   1.000
_cell.length_c   1.000
_cell.angle_alpha   90.00
_cell.angle_beta   90.00
_cell.angle_gamma   90.00
#
_symmetry.space_group_name_H-M   'P 1'
#
loop_
_entity.id
_entity.type
_entity.pdbx_description
1 polymer ?
#
loop_
_entity_poly.entity_id
_entity_poly.type
_entity_poly.pdbx_seq_one_letter_code
_entity_poly.pdbx_strand_id
1 'polypeptide(L)'
;MQEERGLYLDFDNDPEGIISRTVSIMVESLHTMSDGLPDHLLKDLFDKTNPRDENLDEVFMCELFDALYTAYRFLRGLPERDLDQGEFNQIFLSWHILLWVETLRRASVVTVTPFPIFDFDNLPDLQIDLKLDKSVLLPLLN
;
A
#
# COMPACT_ATOMS: atom_id res chain seq x y z
N MET A 1 -18.34 13.02 -36.33
CA MET A 1 -17.40 12.28 -35.47
C MET A 1 -17.78 12.64 -34.05
N GLN A 2 -18.44 11.73 -33.35
CA GLN A 2 -18.69 11.85 -31.92
C GLN A 2 -17.46 11.28 -31.23
N GLU A 3 -16.71 12.13 -30.53
CA GLU A 3 -15.67 11.68 -29.62
C GLU A 3 -16.36 11.00 -28.43
N GLU A 4 -16.00 9.72 -28.24
CA GLU A 4 -16.31 8.93 -27.06
C GLU A 4 -15.76 9.66 -25.83
N ARG A 5 -16.62 10.41 -25.14
CA ARG A 5 -16.40 10.74 -23.74
C ARG A 5 -16.51 9.43 -22.96
N GLY A 6 -15.40 8.71 -22.85
CA GLY A 6 -15.26 7.63 -21.90
C GLY A 6 -15.71 8.14 -20.54
N LEU A 7 -16.68 7.45 -19.94
CA LEU A 7 -17.09 7.65 -18.56
C LEU A 7 -15.89 7.36 -17.64
N TYR A 8 -15.03 8.35 -17.44
CA TYR A 8 -14.27 8.44 -16.21
C TYR A 8 -15.26 8.95 -15.16
N LEU A 9 -15.94 8.01 -14.52
CA LEU A 9 -16.67 8.25 -13.28
C LEU A 9 -15.67 8.86 -12.29
N ASP A 10 -15.99 10.03 -11.73
CA ASP A 10 -15.24 10.68 -10.65
C ASP A 10 -15.33 9.78 -9.39
N PHE A 11 -14.51 8.73 -9.36
CA PHE A 11 -14.40 7.79 -8.25
C PHE A 11 -13.45 8.29 -7.15
N ASP A 12 -12.84 9.47 -7.32
CA ASP A 12 -11.81 9.97 -6.40
C ASP A 12 -12.37 10.33 -5.01
N ASN A 13 -13.69 10.38 -4.83
CA ASN A 13 -14.36 10.65 -3.57
C ASN A 13 -15.36 9.55 -3.12
N ASP A 14 -15.36 8.38 -3.75
CA ASP A 14 -16.23 7.25 -3.35
C ASP A 14 -15.44 6.19 -2.57
N PRO A 15 -15.58 6.11 -1.23
CA PRO A 15 -14.84 5.17 -0.39
C PRO A 15 -14.98 3.71 -0.85
N GLU A 16 -16.19 3.29 -1.19
CA GLU A 16 -16.47 1.90 -1.58
C GLU A 16 -15.82 1.56 -2.93
N GLY A 17 -15.91 2.49 -3.90
CA GLY A 17 -15.23 2.36 -5.19
C GLY A 17 -13.71 2.28 -5.06
N ILE A 18 -13.11 3.08 -4.17
CA ILE A 18 -11.67 3.06 -3.90
C ILE A 18 -11.24 1.71 -3.29
N ILE A 19 -11.96 1.23 -2.27
CA ILE A 19 -11.67 -0.07 -1.63
C ILE A 19 -11.77 -1.19 -2.67
N SER A 20 -12.87 -1.25 -3.42
CA SER A 20 -13.11 -2.28 -4.44
C SER A 20 -12.01 -2.33 -5.50
N ARG A 21 -11.60 -1.17 -6.02
CA ARG A 21 -10.50 -1.05 -6.99
C ARG A 21 -9.18 -1.54 -6.40
N THR A 22 -8.87 -1.10 -5.18
CA THR A 22 -7.60 -1.43 -4.53
C THR A 22 -7.50 -2.93 -4.24
N VAL A 23 -8.56 -3.54 -3.73
CA VAL A 23 -8.65 -4.99 -3.52
C VAL A 23 -8.52 -5.75 -4.84
N SER A 24 -9.16 -5.29 -5.92
CA SER A 24 -9.06 -5.94 -7.23
C SER A 24 -7.61 -5.97 -7.76
N ILE A 25 -6.90 -4.84 -7.66
CA ILE A 25 -5.50 -4.78 -8.09
C ILE A 25 -4.60 -5.62 -7.17
N MET A 26 -4.87 -5.62 -5.88
CA MET A 26 -4.17 -6.48 -4.92
C MET A 26 -4.34 -7.98 -5.27
N VAL A 27 -5.55 -8.42 -5.60
CA VAL A 27 -5.85 -9.82 -5.97
C VAL A 27 -4.99 -10.23 -7.18
N GLU A 28 -4.91 -9.39 -8.20
CA GLU A 28 -4.08 -9.65 -9.39
C GLU A 28 -2.58 -9.63 -9.09
N SER A 29 -2.18 -8.88 -8.05
CA SER A 29 -0.78 -8.60 -7.74
C SER A 29 -0.27 -9.31 -6.49
N LEU A 30 -1.02 -10.27 -5.94
CA LEU A 30 -0.71 -10.91 -4.65
C LEU A 30 0.69 -11.55 -4.63
N HIS A 31 1.14 -12.09 -5.77
CA HIS A 31 2.44 -12.75 -5.93
C HIS A 31 3.51 -11.83 -6.54
N THR A 32 3.17 -10.57 -6.78
CA THR A 32 4.07 -9.59 -7.40
C THR A 32 4.92 -8.92 -6.32
N MET A 33 6.20 -8.72 -6.62
CA MET A 33 7.09 -7.93 -5.78
C MET A 33 6.79 -6.43 -5.92
N SER A 34 7.25 -5.62 -4.98
CA SER A 34 6.96 -4.18 -4.91
C SER A 34 7.29 -3.40 -6.20
N ASP A 35 8.28 -3.85 -6.97
CA ASP A 35 8.71 -3.25 -8.23
C ASP A 35 7.79 -3.56 -9.42
N GLY A 36 6.98 -4.61 -9.34
CA GLY A 36 5.98 -4.95 -10.35
C GLY A 36 4.62 -4.29 -10.11
N LEU A 37 4.42 -3.62 -8.98
CA LEU A 37 3.15 -2.94 -8.69
C LEU A 37 3.00 -1.63 -9.47
N PRO A 38 1.78 -1.27 -9.91
CA PRO A 38 1.55 0.01 -10.57
C PRO A 38 1.82 1.20 -9.65
N ASP A 39 2.47 2.25 -10.17
CA ASP A 39 2.81 3.46 -9.43
C ASP A 39 1.60 4.14 -8.78
N HIS A 40 0.48 4.19 -9.51
CA HIS A 40 -0.76 4.81 -9.04
C HIS A 40 -1.34 4.06 -7.83
N LEU A 41 -1.24 2.73 -7.79
CA LEU A 41 -1.72 1.92 -6.66
C LEU A 41 -0.90 2.23 -5.41
N LEU A 42 0.43 2.23 -5.52
CA LEU A 42 1.30 2.49 -4.38
C LEU A 42 1.11 3.90 -3.83
N LYS A 43 0.96 4.88 -4.72
CA LYS A 43 0.64 6.25 -4.32
C LYS A 43 -0.70 6.33 -3.61
N ASP A 44 -1.74 5.69 -4.15
CA ASP A 44 -3.06 5.66 -3.53
C ASP A 44 -3.03 5.01 -2.15
N LEU A 45 -2.42 3.82 -2.02
CA LEU A 45 -2.26 3.12 -0.76
C LEU A 45 -1.51 3.99 0.25
N PHE A 46 -0.41 4.61 -0.15
CA PHE A 46 0.39 5.46 0.71
C PHE A 46 -0.42 6.66 1.20
N ASP A 47 -1.00 7.45 0.29
CA ASP A 47 -1.71 8.68 0.63
C ASP A 47 -2.93 8.39 1.53
N LYS A 48 -3.70 7.36 1.20
CA LYS A 48 -4.94 6.99 1.90
C LYS A 48 -4.73 6.29 3.23
N THR A 49 -3.50 5.92 3.55
CA THR A 49 -3.18 5.25 4.82
C THR A 49 -2.10 5.96 5.61
N ASN A 50 -1.64 7.13 5.16
CA ASN A 50 -0.55 7.87 5.81
C ASN A 50 -0.99 8.44 7.15
N PRO A 51 -0.55 7.90 8.30
CA PRO A 51 -0.97 8.38 9.62
C PRO A 51 -0.46 9.79 9.96
N ARG A 52 0.37 10.38 9.09
CA ARG A 52 0.84 11.78 9.21
C ARG A 52 0.00 12.77 8.42
N ASP A 53 -0.97 12.31 7.62
CA ASP A 53 -1.90 13.22 6.96
C ASP A 53 -2.91 13.76 7.98
N GLU A 54 -2.94 15.08 8.18
CA GLU A 54 -3.86 15.76 9.10
C GLU A 54 -5.33 15.64 8.65
N ASN A 55 -5.58 15.29 7.39
CA ASN A 55 -6.90 15.08 6.83
C ASN A 55 -7.24 13.60 6.65
N LEU A 56 -6.44 12.69 7.23
CA LEU A 56 -6.70 11.26 7.12
C LEU A 56 -8.05 10.91 7.75
N ASP A 57 -8.91 10.29 6.96
CA ASP A 57 -10.09 9.62 7.49
C ASP A 57 -9.64 8.28 8.11
N GLU A 58 -9.49 8.26 9.43
CA GLU A 58 -9.07 7.07 10.18
C GLU A 58 -10.03 5.89 10.00
N VAL A 59 -11.33 6.16 9.85
CA VAL A 59 -12.33 5.10 9.64
C VAL A 59 -12.09 4.46 8.28
N PHE A 60 -11.96 5.28 7.24
CA PHE A 60 -11.68 4.80 5.89
C PHE A 60 -10.35 4.04 5.81
N MET A 61 -9.29 4.53 6.47
CA MET A 61 -7.99 3.86 6.50
C MET A 61 -8.07 2.47 7.13
N CYS A 62 -8.79 2.33 8.24
CA CYS A 62 -9.04 1.04 8.87
C CYS A 62 -9.87 0.12 7.96
N GLU A 63 -10.97 0.62 7.38
CA GLU A 63 -11.83 -0.16 6.46
C GLU A 63 -11.06 -0.65 5.23
N LEU A 64 -10.23 0.20 4.64
CA LEU A 64 -9.37 -0.15 3.53
C LEU A 64 -8.39 -1.26 3.92
N PHE A 65 -7.70 -1.12 5.05
CA PHE A 65 -6.76 -2.14 5.50
C PHE A 65 -7.46 -3.46 5.84
N ASP A 66 -8.61 -3.42 6.53
CA ASP A 66 -9.39 -4.61 6.87
C ASP A 66 -9.87 -5.34 5.60
N ALA A 67 -10.30 -4.59 4.57
CA ALA A 67 -10.68 -5.18 3.28
C ALA A 67 -9.49 -5.87 2.59
N LEU A 68 -8.31 -5.24 2.59
CA LEU A 68 -7.09 -5.82 2.03
C LEU A 68 -6.66 -7.08 2.82
N TYR A 69 -6.67 -7.01 4.15
CA TYR A 69 -6.28 -8.12 5.00
C TYR A 69 -7.25 -9.31 4.87
N THR A 70 -8.56 -9.04 4.84
CA THR A 70 -9.59 -10.06 4.63
C THR A 70 -9.45 -10.72 3.27
N ALA A 71 -9.24 -9.93 2.20
CA ALA A 71 -8.98 -10.45 0.86
C ALA A 71 -7.71 -11.31 0.82
N TYR A 72 -6.63 -10.88 1.47
CA TYR A 72 -5.40 -11.66 1.59
C TYR A 72 -5.67 -13.03 2.22
N ARG A 73 -6.33 -13.07 3.38
CA ARG A 73 -6.61 -14.32 4.09
C ARG A 73 -7.45 -15.27 3.24
N PHE A 74 -8.49 -14.73 2.57
CA PHE A 74 -9.32 -15.49 1.66
C PHE A 74 -8.50 -16.11 0.51
N LEU A 75 -7.66 -15.32 -0.16
CA LEU A 75 -6.81 -15.79 -1.25
C LEU A 75 -5.77 -16.84 -0.81
N ARG A 76 -5.36 -16.80 0.45
CA ARG A 76 -4.44 -17.77 1.06
C ARG A 76 -5.16 -19.02 1.61
N GLY A 77 -6.48 -19.10 1.52
CA GLY A 77 -7.27 -20.19 2.08
C GLY A 77 -7.25 -20.22 3.62
N LEU A 78 -6.95 -19.09 4.24
CA LEU A 78 -6.94 -18.93 5.70
C LEU A 78 -8.35 -18.58 6.19
N PRO A 79 -8.75 -19.04 7.39
CA PRO A 79 -10.05 -18.68 7.96
C PRO A 79 -10.12 -17.18 8.21
N GLU A 80 -11.30 -16.60 8.00
CA GLU A 80 -11.59 -15.22 8.43
C GLU A 80 -11.35 -15.08 9.93
N ARG A 81 -10.79 -13.94 10.32
CA ARG A 81 -10.43 -13.66 11.69
C ARG A 81 -10.29 -12.16 11.87
N ASP A 82 -10.87 -11.67 12.95
CA ASP A 82 -10.65 -10.32 13.43
C ASP A 82 -9.27 -10.21 14.08
N LEU A 83 -8.56 -9.14 13.76
CA LEU A 83 -7.32 -8.79 14.45
C LEU A 83 -7.69 -8.07 15.76
N ASP A 84 -7.03 -8.44 16.86
CA ASP A 84 -7.08 -7.55 18.02
C ASP A 84 -6.32 -6.25 17.71
N GLN A 85 -6.56 -5.21 18.51
CA GLN A 85 -5.96 -3.90 18.27
C GLN A 85 -4.42 -3.93 18.24
N GLY A 86 -3.78 -4.80 19.03
CA GLY A 86 -2.33 -4.93 19.05
C GLY A 86 -1.81 -5.55 17.76
N GLU A 87 -2.46 -6.62 17.30
CA GLU A 87 -2.12 -7.31 16.05
C GLU A 87 -2.37 -6.42 14.83
N PHE A 88 -3.52 -5.74 14.79
CA PHE A 88 -3.84 -4.77 13.75
C PHE A 88 -2.72 -3.72 13.64
N ASN A 89 -2.40 -3.06 14.75
CA ASN A 89 -1.39 -2.00 14.76
C ASN A 89 -0.02 -2.51 14.32
N GLN A 90 0.37 -3.72 14.73
CA GLN A 90 1.65 -4.31 14.34
C GLN A 90 1.70 -4.56 12.83
N ILE A 91 0.70 -5.24 12.27
CA ILE A 91 0.69 -5.57 10.84
C ILE A 91 0.54 -4.30 10.00
N PHE A 92 -0.39 -3.42 10.37
CA PHE A 92 -0.63 -2.16 9.68
C PHE A 92 0.62 -1.29 9.63
N LEU A 93 1.30 -1.07 10.77
CA LEU A 93 2.50 -0.24 10.81
C LEU A 93 3.65 -0.87 10.03
N SER A 94 3.86 -2.19 10.15
CA SER A 94 4.87 -2.89 9.35
C SER A 94 4.61 -2.74 7.85
N TRP A 95 3.36 -2.95 7.43
CA TRP A 95 2.94 -2.75 6.05
C TRP A 95 3.13 -1.31 5.56
N HIS A 96 2.75 -0.33 6.38
CA HIS A 96 2.88 1.09 6.04
C HIS A 96 4.35 1.52 5.86
N ILE A 97 5.24 1.00 6.72
CA ILE A 97 6.69 1.21 6.57
C ILE A 97 7.18 0.68 5.22
N LEU A 98 6.66 -0.46 4.75
CA LEU A 98 7.03 -0.99 3.44
C LEU A 98 6.55 -0.11 2.28
N LEU A 99 5.36 0.48 2.37
CA LEU A 99 4.88 1.47 1.40
C LEU A 99 5.79 2.71 1.36
N TRP A 100 6.25 3.18 2.54
CA TRP A 100 7.24 4.26 2.64
C TRP A 100 8.56 3.89 1.96
N VAL A 101 9.09 2.72 2.29
CA VAL A 101 10.35 2.23 1.72
C VAL A 101 10.27 2.13 0.20
N GLU A 102 9.17 1.58 -0.33
CA GLU A 102 8.97 1.47 -1.77
C GLU A 102 8.84 2.85 -2.44
N THR A 103 8.14 3.78 -1.80
CA THR A 103 8.07 5.18 -2.26
C THR A 103 9.46 5.82 -2.35
N LEU A 104 10.30 5.64 -1.31
CA LEU A 104 11.67 6.14 -1.31
C LEU A 104 12.56 5.45 -2.37
N ARG A 105 12.35 4.15 -2.60
CA ARG A 105 13.08 3.38 -3.63
C ARG A 105 12.77 3.92 -5.02
N ARG A 106 11.50 4.18 -5.33
CA ARG A 106 11.05 4.75 -6.62
C ARG A 106 11.55 6.18 -6.82
N ALA A 107 11.66 6.95 -5.74
CA ALA A 107 12.30 8.26 -5.75
C ALA A 107 13.85 8.18 -5.84
N SER A 108 14.43 6.98 -5.96
CA SER A 108 15.88 6.74 -5.98
C SER A 108 16.63 7.23 -4.74
N VAL A 109 15.93 7.45 -3.62
CA VAL A 109 16.53 7.89 -2.34
C VAL A 109 17.23 6.74 -1.62
N VAL A 110 16.65 5.54 -1.74
CA VAL A 110 17.21 4.30 -1.19
C VAL A 110 17.29 3.24 -2.27
N THR A 111 18.25 2.34 -2.15
CA THR A 111 18.26 1.07 -2.87
C THR A 111 17.84 -0.03 -1.90
N VAL A 112 16.90 -0.86 -2.35
CA VAL A 112 16.39 -2.00 -1.60
C VAL A 112 15.94 -3.08 -2.57
N THR A 113 16.14 -4.35 -2.20
CA THR A 113 15.62 -5.48 -2.96
C THR A 113 14.10 -5.44 -2.94
N PRO A 114 13.40 -5.66 -4.08
CA PRO A 114 11.95 -5.75 -4.10
C PRO A 114 11.42 -6.80 -3.11
N PHE A 115 10.27 -6.50 -2.50
CA PHE A 115 9.65 -7.32 -1.46
C PHE A 115 8.14 -7.49 -1.69
N PRO A 116 7.50 -8.53 -1.15
CA PRO A 116 6.07 -8.75 -1.32
C PRO A 116 5.27 -7.82 -0.38
N ILE A 117 4.64 -6.78 -0.94
CA ILE A 117 3.90 -5.77 -0.15
C ILE A 117 2.65 -6.35 0.53
N PHE A 118 2.01 -7.36 -0.06
CA PHE A 118 0.77 -7.94 0.44
C PHE A 118 0.95 -9.22 1.26
N ASP A 119 2.18 -9.58 1.64
CA ASP A 119 2.46 -10.78 2.43
C ASP A 119 2.31 -10.52 3.95
N PHE A 120 1.09 -10.20 4.38
CA PHE A 120 0.78 -9.70 5.73
C PHE A 120 1.26 -10.61 6.87
N ASP A 121 1.36 -11.92 6.66
CA ASP A 121 1.82 -12.87 7.68
C ASP A 121 3.33 -12.74 7.98
N ASN A 122 4.12 -12.27 7.01
CA ASN A 122 5.59 -12.21 7.13
C ASN A 122 6.12 -10.78 7.33
N LEU A 123 5.26 -9.75 7.25
CA LEU A 123 5.68 -8.34 7.38
C LEU A 123 6.39 -8.01 8.70
N PRO A 124 5.94 -8.49 9.87
CA PRO A 124 6.60 -8.15 11.13
C PRO A 124 8.04 -8.68 11.23
N ASP A 125 8.33 -9.79 10.54
CA ASP A 125 9.62 -10.48 10.55
C ASP A 125 10.47 -10.19 9.31
N LEU A 126 9.96 -9.38 8.37
CA LEU A 126 10.63 -9.12 7.10
C LEU A 126 11.92 -8.32 7.32
N GLN A 127 13.05 -8.94 7.00
CA GLN A 127 14.35 -8.27 7.01
C GLN A 127 14.63 -7.62 5.66
N ILE A 128 14.89 -6.31 5.69
CA ILE A 128 15.13 -5.51 4.50
C ILE A 128 16.52 -4.84 4.60
N ASP A 129 17.40 -5.10 3.63
CA ASP A 129 18.68 -4.42 3.49
C ASP A 129 18.49 -3.08 2.76
N LEU A 130 18.45 -1.99 3.53
CA LEU A 130 18.26 -0.63 3.03
C LEU A 130 19.60 0.09 2.88
N LYS A 131 19.91 0.51 1.65
CA LYS A 131 21.10 1.32 1.36
C LYS A 131 20.67 2.73 0.97
N LEU A 132 21.09 3.71 1.75
CA LEU A 132 20.80 5.11 1.53
C LEU A 132 21.72 5.69 0.45
N ASP A 133 21.15 6.29 -0.59
CA ASP A 133 21.93 7.03 -1.56
C ASP A 133 22.17 8.46 -1.05
N LYS A 134 23.35 8.66 -0.46
CA LYS A 134 23.76 9.96 0.09
C LYS A 134 23.84 11.06 -0.96
N SER A 135 23.98 10.72 -2.24
CA SER A 135 24.06 11.71 -3.33
C SER A 135 22.72 12.41 -3.57
N VAL A 136 21.61 11.73 -3.28
CA VAL A 136 20.23 12.25 -3.43
C VAL A 136 19.81 13.11 -2.23
N LEU A 137 20.48 12.96 -1.08
CA LEU A 137 20.23 13.79 0.10
C LEU A 137 20.93 15.16 0.04
N LEU A 138 22.04 15.27 -0.68
CA LEU A 138 22.82 16.51 -0.77
C LEU A 138 22.03 17.71 -1.33
N PRO A 139 21.15 17.56 -2.33
CA PRO A 139 20.28 18.64 -2.79
C PRO A 139 19.13 19.00 -1.85
N LEU A 140 18.73 18.11 -0.93
CA LEU A 140 17.64 18.34 0.02
C LEU A 140 18.11 19.05 1.31
N LEU A 141 19.42 19.11 1.53
CA LEU A 141 20.07 19.72 2.70
C LEU A 141 20.66 21.11 2.42
N ASN A 142 20.60 21.59 1.18
CA ASN A 142 21.04 22.93 0.75
C ASN A 142 19.84 23.78 0.34
#